data_AF-A0A918WE55-F1
#
_entry.id   AF-A0A918WE55-F1
#
_cell.length_a   1.000
_cell.length_b   1.000
_cell.length_c   1.000
_cell.angle_alpha   90.00
_cell.angle_beta   90.00
_cell.angle_gamma   90.00
#
_symmetry.space_group_name_H-M   'P 1'
#
loop_
_entity.id
_entity.type
_entity.pdbx_description
1 polymer ?
#
loop_
_entity_poly.entity_id
_entity_poly.type
_entity_poly.pdbx_seq_one_letter_code
_entity_poly.pdbx_strand_id
1 'polypeptide(L)'
;MCKPEWRRARVEAQRLADLARLRRVRDRIDREYAQPLNVEALARDVNMSAGHLSRQFRAAYGESPYAYLMTRRIERATALLRRGDLSVTEVCFAVGCASLGTFTTRFTELVGMPPGAFRRQAADTADTADTADTADTAADHADAAGTARDAGSAITLEGMPACVAKQVSRPVRNREAPAAAQPLA
;
A
#
# COMPACT_ATOMS: atom_id res chain seq x y z
N MET A 1 25.93 -29.48 -30.67
CA MET A 1 26.21 -28.40 -29.70
C MET A 1 24.90 -27.77 -29.21
N CYS A 2 24.91 -27.08 -28.06
CA CYS A 2 23.75 -26.33 -27.54
C CYS A 2 23.83 -24.87 -28.01
N LYS A 3 22.88 -24.41 -28.84
CA LYS A 3 22.91 -23.05 -29.41
C LYS A 3 22.57 -21.97 -28.37
N PRO A 4 23.23 -20.78 -28.40
CA PRO A 4 23.06 -19.74 -27.38
C PRO A 4 21.70 -19.04 -27.39
N GLU A 5 20.93 -19.07 -28.48
CA GLU A 5 19.53 -18.61 -28.49
C GLU A 5 18.63 -19.46 -27.57
N TRP A 6 18.79 -20.79 -27.56
CA TRP A 6 17.92 -21.69 -26.77
C TRP A 6 18.10 -21.50 -25.26
N ARG A 7 19.32 -21.19 -24.82
CA ARG A 7 19.60 -20.85 -23.42
C ARG A 7 18.86 -19.58 -22.98
N ARG A 8 18.83 -18.54 -23.83
CA ARG A 8 18.10 -17.29 -23.56
C ARG A 8 16.59 -17.52 -23.54
N ALA A 9 16.05 -18.25 -24.52
CA ALA A 9 14.63 -18.59 -24.56
C ALA A 9 14.16 -19.37 -23.32
N ARG A 10 14.94 -20.36 -22.85
CA ARG A 10 14.62 -21.12 -21.62
C ARG A 10 14.65 -20.25 -20.36
N VAL A 11 15.59 -19.30 -20.25
CA VAL A 11 15.67 -18.38 -19.10
C VAL A 11 14.46 -17.44 -19.05
N GLU A 12 14.04 -16.87 -20.18
CA GLU A 12 12.86 -15.98 -20.18
C GLU A 12 11.57 -16.77 -19.94
N ALA A 13 11.42 -17.98 -20.51
CA ALA A 13 10.29 -18.86 -20.21
C ALA A 13 10.19 -19.21 -18.72
N GLN A 14 11.32 -19.49 -18.06
CA GLN A 14 11.37 -19.71 -16.61
C GLN A 14 10.95 -18.45 -15.84
N ARG A 15 11.47 -17.28 -16.22
CA ARG A 15 11.14 -15.99 -15.60
C ARG A 15 9.65 -15.65 -15.70
N LEU A 16 9.03 -15.89 -16.86
CA LEU A 16 7.59 -15.71 -17.07
C LEU A 16 6.76 -16.68 -16.21
N ALA A 17 7.19 -17.95 -16.10
CA ALA A 17 6.56 -18.93 -15.23
C ALA A 17 6.64 -18.54 -13.73
N ASP A 18 7.77 -17.96 -13.30
CA ASP A 18 7.94 -17.46 -11.93
C ASP A 18 7.12 -16.20 -11.65
N LEU A 19 7.02 -15.26 -12.61
CA LEU A 19 6.09 -14.13 -12.49
C LEU A 19 4.62 -14.59 -12.38
N ALA A 20 4.23 -15.62 -13.14
CA ALA A 20 2.90 -16.22 -13.03
C ALA A 20 2.66 -16.93 -11.69
N ARG A 21 3.70 -17.51 -11.06
CA ARG A 21 3.65 -18.05 -9.69
C ARG A 21 3.47 -16.93 -8.67
N LEU A 22 4.30 -15.89 -8.72
CA LEU A 22 4.25 -14.75 -7.80
C LEU A 22 2.91 -14.01 -7.87
N ARG A 23 2.33 -13.88 -9.07
CA ARG A 23 0.99 -13.32 -9.24
C ARG A 23 -0.07 -14.15 -8.50
N ARG A 24 -0.03 -15.49 -8.55
CA ARG A 24 -0.98 -16.33 -7.78
C ARG A 24 -0.82 -16.14 -6.27
N VAL A 25 0.41 -15.95 -5.77
CA VAL A 25 0.65 -15.65 -4.35
C VAL A 25 0.04 -14.30 -3.97
N ARG A 26 0.26 -13.25 -4.77
CA ARG A 26 -0.34 -11.92 -4.56
C ARG A 26 -1.86 -11.98 -4.61
N ASP A 27 -2.42 -12.60 -5.65
CA ASP A 27 -3.87 -12.73 -5.87
C ASP A 27 -4.54 -13.64 -4.81
N ARG A 28 -3.75 -14.41 -4.03
CA ARG A 28 -4.18 -15.10 -2.81
C ARG A 28 -4.12 -14.20 -1.57
N ILE A 29 -3.02 -13.47 -1.35
CA ILE A 29 -2.89 -12.47 -0.27
C ILE A 29 -4.02 -11.43 -0.33
N ASP A 30 -4.36 -10.95 -1.53
CA ASP A 30 -5.43 -9.99 -1.79
C ASP A 30 -6.82 -10.52 -1.41
N ARG A 31 -7.03 -11.83 -1.49
CA ARG A 31 -8.29 -12.52 -1.17
C ARG A 31 -8.41 -12.85 0.30
N GLU A 32 -7.30 -13.26 0.90
CA GLU A 32 -7.22 -13.74 2.29
C GLU A 32 -6.70 -12.66 3.25
N TYR A 33 -6.79 -11.37 2.89
CA TYR A 33 -6.10 -10.29 3.61
C TYR A 33 -6.44 -10.20 5.12
N ALA A 34 -7.66 -10.56 5.53
CA ALA A 34 -8.06 -10.56 6.93
C ALA A 34 -7.46 -11.73 7.74
N GLN A 35 -6.92 -12.77 7.07
CA GLN A 35 -6.38 -13.95 7.73
C GLN A 35 -4.91 -13.77 8.14
N PRO A 36 -4.41 -14.52 9.15
CA PRO A 36 -2.99 -14.54 9.50
C PRO A 36 -2.10 -15.02 8.34
N LEU A 37 -1.02 -14.30 8.06
CA LEU A 37 -0.11 -14.64 6.96
C LEU A 37 0.71 -15.90 7.28
N ASN A 38 0.60 -16.92 6.42
CA ASN A 38 1.42 -18.12 6.47
C ASN A 38 2.28 -18.22 5.20
N VAL A 39 3.53 -17.73 5.26
CA VAL A 39 4.42 -17.62 4.10
C VAL A 39 4.85 -19.01 3.60
N GLU A 40 4.93 -19.98 4.51
CA GLU A 40 5.26 -21.38 4.25
C GLU A 40 4.15 -22.08 3.45
N ALA A 41 2.88 -21.74 3.69
CA ALA A 41 1.75 -22.20 2.87
C ALA A 41 1.79 -21.56 1.47
N LEU A 42 1.94 -20.23 1.40
CA LEU A 42 2.06 -19.52 0.12
C LEU A 42 3.22 -20.03 -0.74
N ALA A 43 4.33 -20.44 -0.11
CA ALA A 43 5.49 -21.00 -0.79
C ALA A 43 5.25 -22.43 -1.30
N ARG A 44 4.57 -23.28 -0.52
CA ARG A 44 4.17 -24.63 -0.93
C ARG A 44 3.26 -24.60 -2.16
N ASP A 45 2.26 -23.72 -2.21
CA ASP A 45 1.33 -23.58 -3.34
C ASP A 45 2.03 -23.32 -4.69
N VAL A 46 3.23 -22.72 -4.67
CA VAL A 46 4.03 -22.41 -5.87
C VAL A 46 5.32 -23.23 -6.00
N ASN A 47 5.51 -24.25 -5.15
CA ASN A 47 6.69 -25.11 -5.10
C ASN A 47 8.01 -24.33 -4.89
N MET A 48 8.00 -23.38 -3.94
CA MET A 48 9.16 -22.63 -3.49
C MET A 48 9.40 -22.86 -1.98
N SER A 49 10.60 -22.54 -1.49
CA SER A 49 10.82 -22.33 -0.05
C SER A 49 10.41 -20.92 0.36
N ALA A 50 9.97 -20.71 1.61
CA ALA A 50 9.50 -19.41 2.10
C ALA A 50 10.52 -18.27 1.91
N GLY A 51 11.81 -18.56 2.11
CA GLY A 51 12.91 -17.62 1.84
C GLY A 51 13.16 -17.36 0.36
N HIS A 52 12.92 -18.33 -0.54
CA HIS A 52 12.97 -18.09 -1.98
C HIS A 52 11.79 -17.22 -2.42
N LEU A 53 10.56 -17.59 -2.01
CA LEU A 53 9.35 -16.81 -2.30
C LEU A 53 9.51 -15.36 -1.84
N SER A 54 9.95 -15.13 -0.60
CA SER A 54 10.07 -13.78 -0.04
C SER A 54 11.05 -12.89 -0.82
N ARG A 55 12.15 -13.46 -1.35
CA ARG A 55 13.10 -12.74 -2.20
C ARG A 55 12.52 -12.44 -3.59
N GLN A 56 11.90 -13.43 -4.22
CA GLN A 56 11.32 -13.28 -5.55
C GLN A 56 10.11 -12.32 -5.55
N PHE A 57 9.27 -12.39 -4.52
CA PHE A 57 8.14 -11.47 -4.33
C PHE A 57 8.64 -10.02 -4.17
N ARG A 58 9.69 -9.80 -3.35
CA ARG A 58 10.33 -8.48 -3.23
C ARG A 58 10.99 -8.01 -4.52
N ALA A 59 11.58 -8.91 -5.31
CA ALA A 59 12.15 -8.57 -6.61
C ALA A 59 11.10 -8.21 -7.67
N ALA A 60 9.85 -8.69 -7.54
CA ALA A 60 8.75 -8.42 -8.47
C ALA A 60 7.84 -7.24 -8.04
N TYR A 61 7.65 -7.04 -6.74
CA TYR A 61 6.70 -6.07 -6.17
C TYR A 61 7.35 -5.01 -5.25
N GLY A 62 8.68 -5.00 -5.12
CA GLY A 62 9.45 -4.03 -4.33
C GLY A 62 9.50 -4.30 -2.82
N GLU A 63 8.46 -4.93 -2.25
CA GLU A 63 8.30 -5.16 -0.82
C GLU A 63 8.13 -6.66 -0.43
N SER A 64 8.15 -6.98 0.87
CA SER A 64 7.95 -8.37 1.33
C SER A 64 6.47 -8.75 1.38
N PRO A 65 6.10 -10.05 1.35
CA PRO A 65 4.71 -10.49 1.46
C PRO A 65 3.96 -9.94 2.69
N TYR A 66 4.67 -9.75 3.82
CA TYR A 66 4.09 -9.16 5.03
C TYR A 66 3.85 -7.65 4.89
N ALA A 67 4.79 -6.91 4.29
CA ALA A 67 4.62 -5.48 4.04
C ALA A 67 3.45 -5.24 3.08
N TYR A 68 3.39 -6.00 1.97
CA TYR A 68 2.29 -5.95 1.00
C TYR A 68 0.93 -6.22 1.66
N LEU A 69 0.86 -7.24 2.53
CA LEU A 69 -0.36 -7.52 3.29
C LEU A 69 -0.74 -6.35 4.20
N MET A 70 0.21 -5.71 4.89
CA MET A 70 -0.11 -4.53 5.71
C MET A 70 -0.64 -3.39 4.84
N THR A 71 -0.03 -3.12 3.67
CA THR A 71 -0.52 -2.13 2.70
C THR A 71 -1.97 -2.42 2.31
N ARG A 72 -2.31 -3.65 1.91
CA ARG A 72 -3.71 -4.04 1.59
C ARG A 72 -4.67 -3.86 2.78
N ARG A 73 -4.20 -4.12 4.01
CA ARG A 73 -5.02 -3.92 5.23
C ARG A 73 -5.26 -2.46 5.54
N ILE A 74 -4.27 -1.58 5.36
CA ILE A 74 -4.43 -0.13 5.56
C ILE A 74 -5.34 0.48 4.50
N GLU A 75 -5.29 0.04 3.23
CA GLU A 75 -6.28 0.42 2.20
C GLU A 75 -7.72 0.09 2.65
N ARG A 76 -7.95 -1.12 3.15
CA ARG A 76 -9.28 -1.57 3.61
C ARG A 76 -9.72 -0.84 4.88
N ALA A 77 -8.79 -0.58 5.79
CA ALA A 77 -9.06 0.20 7.00
C ALA A 77 -9.43 1.66 6.67
N THR A 78 -8.75 2.28 5.70
CA THR A 78 -9.07 3.62 5.20
C THR A 78 -10.52 3.68 4.68
N ALA A 79 -10.98 2.66 3.96
CA ALA A 79 -12.37 2.59 3.48
C ALA A 79 -13.38 2.46 4.64
N LEU A 80 -13.10 1.61 5.63
CA LEU A 80 -13.97 1.43 6.81
C LEU A 80 -14.03 2.69 7.69
N LEU A 81 -12.89 3.36 7.92
CA LEU A 81 -12.83 4.60 8.68
C LEU A 81 -13.51 5.78 7.96
N ARG A 82 -13.60 5.75 6.63
CA ARG A 82 -14.40 6.72 5.86
C ARG A 82 -15.91 6.48 5.96
N ARG A 83 -16.35 5.23 6.17
CA ARG A 83 -17.77 4.89 6.37
C ARG A 83 -18.27 5.21 7.79
N GLY A 84 -17.37 5.17 8.77
CA GLY A 84 -17.59 5.73 10.10
C GLY A 84 -18.28 4.83 11.13
N ASP A 85 -18.95 3.75 10.72
CA ASP A 85 -19.74 2.88 11.62
C ASP A 85 -18.92 2.03 12.61
N LEU A 86 -17.58 2.05 12.54
CA LEU A 86 -16.69 1.26 13.40
C LEU A 86 -15.70 2.14 14.18
N SER A 87 -15.35 1.70 15.38
CA SER A 87 -14.20 2.25 16.10
C SER A 87 -12.87 1.89 15.43
N VAL A 88 -11.83 2.66 15.71
CA VAL A 88 -10.46 2.38 15.24
C VAL A 88 -9.98 0.99 15.67
N THR A 89 -10.41 0.54 16.86
CA THR A 89 -10.10 -0.78 17.41
C THR A 89 -10.83 -1.89 16.65
N GLU A 90 -12.12 -1.72 16.36
CA GLU A 90 -12.88 -2.69 15.56
C GLU A 90 -12.36 -2.76 14.12
N VAL A 91 -12.04 -1.64 13.49
CA VAL A 91 -11.41 -1.62 12.15
C VAL A 91 -10.08 -2.37 12.15
N CYS A 92 -9.23 -2.17 13.16
CA CYS A 92 -7.95 -2.87 13.29
C CYS A 92 -8.15 -4.41 13.26
N PHE A 93 -9.07 -4.93 14.06
CA PHE A 93 -9.33 -6.38 14.09
C PHE A 93 -10.12 -6.88 12.87
N ALA A 94 -11.03 -6.07 12.31
CA ALA A 94 -11.80 -6.41 11.10
C ALA A 94 -10.92 -6.53 9.83
N VAL A 95 -9.80 -5.79 9.75
CA VAL A 95 -8.77 -6.02 8.71
C VAL A 95 -7.74 -7.09 9.10
N GLY A 96 -7.93 -7.78 10.23
CA GLY A 96 -7.11 -8.91 10.67
C GLY A 96 -5.82 -8.55 11.39
N CYS A 97 -5.60 -7.29 11.77
CA CYS A 97 -4.37 -6.88 12.47
C CYS A 97 -4.38 -7.37 13.92
N ALA A 98 -3.32 -8.09 14.31
CA ALA A 98 -3.19 -8.72 15.61
C ALA A 98 -2.89 -7.74 16.77
N SER A 99 -2.51 -6.49 16.48
CA SER A 99 -2.32 -5.46 17.50
C SER A 99 -2.68 -4.06 17.00
N LEU A 100 -3.31 -3.27 17.87
CA LEU A 100 -3.67 -1.88 17.61
C LEU A 100 -2.43 -0.99 17.45
N GLY A 101 -1.33 -1.32 18.14
CA GLY A 101 -0.06 -0.60 18.02
C GLY A 101 0.56 -0.73 16.63
N THR A 102 0.78 -1.95 16.15
CA THR A 102 1.33 -2.20 14.81
C THR A 102 0.43 -1.62 13.72
N PHE A 103 -0.90 -1.74 13.86
CA PHE A 103 -1.86 -1.09 12.97
C PHE A 103 -1.70 0.43 12.96
N THR A 104 -1.67 1.07 14.13
CA THR A 104 -1.58 2.54 14.24
C THR A 104 -0.28 3.08 13.64
N THR A 105 0.86 2.41 13.87
CA THR A 105 2.13 2.77 13.24
C THR A 105 2.05 2.64 11.71
N ARG A 106 1.64 1.49 11.17
CA ARG A 106 1.57 1.28 9.71
C ARG A 106 0.53 2.16 9.02
N PHE A 107 -0.59 2.44 9.69
CA PHE A 107 -1.59 3.40 9.19
C PHE A 107 -0.97 4.80 9.08
N THR A 108 -0.31 5.27 10.13
CA THR A 108 0.31 6.62 10.15
C THR A 108 1.44 6.75 9.13
N GLU A 109 2.26 5.72 8.96
CA GLU A 109 3.34 5.68 7.94
C GLU A 109 2.81 5.74 6.50
N LEU A 110 1.67 5.10 6.20
CA LEU A 110 1.14 5.00 4.84
C LEU A 110 0.11 6.09 4.48
N VAL A 111 -0.63 6.61 5.47
CA VAL A 111 -1.69 7.61 5.29
C VAL A 111 -1.22 9.02 5.70
N GLY A 112 -0.10 9.13 6.43
CA GLY A 112 0.47 10.41 6.88
C GLY A 112 -0.15 10.97 8.16
N MET A 113 -1.19 10.35 8.71
CA MET A 113 -1.82 10.76 9.98
C MET A 113 -2.42 9.59 10.77
N PRO A 114 -2.63 9.71 12.09
CA PRO A 114 -3.21 8.64 12.90
C PRO A 114 -4.67 8.30 12.53
N PRO A 115 -5.09 7.03 12.63
CA PRO A 115 -6.42 6.59 12.19
C PRO A 115 -7.58 7.25 12.96
N GLY A 116 -7.37 7.63 14.22
CA GLY A 116 -8.36 8.37 15.02
C GLY A 116 -8.53 9.84 14.61
N ALA A 117 -7.51 10.46 14.00
CA ALA A 117 -7.63 11.79 13.41
C ALA A 117 -8.29 11.71 12.03
N PHE A 118 -7.84 10.75 11.21
CA PHE A 118 -8.40 10.45 9.90
C PHE A 118 -9.91 10.18 9.93
N ARG A 119 -10.39 9.41 10.92
CA ARG A 119 -11.82 9.12 11.09
C ARG A 119 -12.65 10.36 11.43
N ARG A 120 -12.12 11.31 12.21
CA ARG A 120 -12.82 12.58 12.50
C ARG A 120 -12.94 13.40 11.22
N GLN A 121 -11.83 13.65 10.53
CA GLN A 121 -11.83 14.39 9.26
C GLN A 121 -12.77 13.77 8.21
N ALA A 122 -12.91 12.44 8.18
CA ALA A 122 -13.87 11.77 7.31
C ALA A 122 -15.35 12.00 7.71
N ALA A 123 -15.65 12.06 9.02
CA ALA A 123 -16.98 12.43 9.51
C ALA A 123 -17.29 13.91 9.25
N ASP A 124 -16.34 14.81 9.56
CA ASP A 124 -16.48 16.26 9.35
C ASP A 124 -16.80 16.58 7.86
N THR A 125 -16.18 15.84 6.93
CA THR A 125 -16.43 15.96 5.48
C THR A 125 -17.70 15.27 4.98
N ALA A 126 -18.30 14.36 5.76
CA ALA A 126 -19.59 13.76 5.45
C ALA A 126 -20.74 14.69 5.90
N ASP A 127 -20.63 15.24 7.11
CA ASP A 127 -21.57 16.21 7.70
C ASP A 127 -21.70 17.46 6.81
N THR A 128 -20.55 18.04 6.40
CA THR A 128 -20.48 19.18 5.47
C THR A 128 -21.13 18.89 4.10
N ALA A 129 -21.19 17.62 3.68
CA ALA A 129 -21.81 17.23 2.40
C ALA A 129 -23.34 17.10 2.50
N ASP A 130 -23.88 16.82 3.69
CA ASP A 130 -25.31 16.76 3.97
C ASP A 130 -25.88 18.20 4.15
N THR A 131 -25.11 19.09 4.79
CA THR A 131 -25.46 20.52 4.90
C THR A 131 -25.52 21.21 3.53
N ALA A 132 -24.87 20.68 2.49
CA ALA A 132 -24.88 21.27 1.16
C ALA A 132 -26.24 21.15 0.44
N ASP A 133 -27.17 20.32 0.93
CA ASP A 133 -28.54 20.19 0.41
C ASP A 133 -29.58 20.88 1.34
N THR A 134 -29.19 21.32 2.54
CA THR A 134 -30.09 21.93 3.54
C THR A 134 -29.51 23.20 4.16
N ALA A 135 -30.22 24.32 3.92
CA ALA A 135 -30.02 25.66 4.50
C ALA A 135 -28.80 26.47 3.96
N ASP A 136 -28.89 27.76 3.62
CA ASP A 136 -29.99 28.74 3.61
C ASP A 136 -30.89 28.78 4.87
N THR A 137 -30.27 28.91 6.03
CA THR A 137 -30.80 29.37 7.33
C THR A 137 -29.62 29.33 8.31
N ALA A 138 -29.49 30.35 9.16
CA ALA A 138 -28.32 30.53 10.02
C ALA A 138 -28.48 29.86 11.40
N ALA A 139 -27.33 29.59 12.05
CA ALA A 139 -27.05 29.59 13.50
C ALA A 139 -28.01 28.79 14.44
N ASP A 140 -27.53 28.13 15.48
CA ASP A 140 -26.75 28.75 16.56
C ASP A 140 -26.09 27.71 17.53
N HIS A 141 -25.30 28.24 18.46
CA HIS A 141 -24.84 27.67 19.73
C HIS A 141 -23.73 26.59 19.71
N ALA A 142 -23.03 26.50 20.87
CA ALA A 142 -21.80 25.76 21.09
C ALA A 142 -21.72 25.21 22.52
N ASP A 143 -20.80 24.26 22.78
CA ASP A 143 -19.95 24.14 23.99
C ASP A 143 -19.12 22.82 23.93
N ALA A 144 -18.01 22.59 24.65
CA ALA A 144 -16.89 23.44 25.06
C ALA A 144 -15.73 22.55 25.62
N ALA A 145 -14.57 23.19 25.91
CA ALA A 145 -13.28 22.66 26.43
C ALA A 145 -12.28 22.17 25.34
N GLY A 146 -11.03 22.66 25.24
CA GLY A 146 -10.22 23.54 26.13
C GLY A 146 -9.35 22.73 27.10
N THR A 147 -8.06 22.98 27.32
CA THR A 147 -7.09 24.01 26.84
C THR A 147 -5.65 23.44 27.07
N ALA A 148 -4.52 23.91 26.54
CA ALA A 148 -4.13 25.09 25.74
C ALA A 148 -3.02 24.68 24.70
N ARG A 149 -2.34 25.51 23.88
CA ARG A 149 -1.35 26.62 24.10
C ARG A 149 -0.17 26.21 25.01
N ASP A 150 1.10 26.46 24.66
CA ASP A 150 1.66 27.70 24.09
C ASP A 150 2.54 27.52 22.81
N ALA A 151 3.10 28.63 22.29
CA ALA A 151 3.66 28.76 20.94
C ALA A 151 5.20 28.72 20.83
N GLY A 152 5.68 28.47 19.61
CA GLY A 152 7.08 28.65 19.19
C GLY A 152 7.15 28.96 17.69
N SER A 153 7.51 30.21 17.34
CA SER A 153 7.51 30.67 15.94
C SER A 153 8.86 30.42 15.27
N ALA A 154 8.83 29.85 14.06
CA ALA A 154 9.94 29.84 13.12
C ALA A 154 9.41 29.83 11.68
N ILE A 155 9.52 30.99 11.00
CA ILE A 155 9.37 31.06 9.55
C ILE A 155 10.69 30.68 8.89
N THR A 156 10.67 29.65 8.05
CA THR A 156 11.78 29.33 7.14
C THR A 156 11.21 28.92 5.79
N LEU A 157 11.65 29.59 4.73
CA LEU A 157 11.41 29.20 3.35
C LEU A 157 12.45 28.15 2.92
N GLU A 158 12.12 27.38 1.88
CA GLU A 158 12.87 26.23 1.35
C GLU A 158 12.87 24.96 2.24
N GLY A 159 12.79 23.80 1.57
CA GLY A 159 12.78 22.48 2.20
C GLY A 159 11.61 21.60 1.74
N MET A 160 11.85 20.75 0.73
CA MET A 160 10.90 19.69 0.38
C MET A 160 10.76 18.67 1.53
N PRO A 161 9.57 18.09 1.78
CA PRO A 161 9.36 17.16 2.88
C PRO A 161 10.24 15.91 2.74
N ALA A 162 10.95 15.57 3.82
CA ALA A 162 12.00 14.54 3.85
C ALA A 162 11.50 13.08 3.79
N CYS A 163 10.32 12.83 3.21
CA CYS A 163 9.77 11.50 2.96
C CYS A 163 10.13 10.94 1.56
N VAL A 164 10.49 11.78 0.58
CA VAL A 164 10.83 11.35 -0.80
C VAL A 164 12.36 11.28 -1.00
N ALA A 165 13.07 10.59 -0.10
CA ALA A 165 14.54 10.60 -0.06
C ALA A 165 15.22 9.23 0.20
N LYS A 166 14.63 8.11 -0.26
CA LYS A 166 15.36 6.82 -0.39
C LYS A 166 14.82 5.89 -1.48
N GLN A 167 15.58 5.81 -2.57
CA GLN A 167 15.60 4.74 -3.59
C GLN A 167 14.35 4.55 -4.50
N VAL A 168 14.04 5.56 -5.31
CA VAL A 168 13.44 5.35 -6.64
C VAL A 168 14.30 6.02 -7.72
N SER A 169 15.50 5.47 -7.95
CA SER A 169 16.43 5.93 -9.01
C SER A 169 17.40 4.83 -9.48
N ARG A 170 16.85 3.82 -10.15
CA ARG A 170 17.54 3.17 -11.28
C ARG A 170 16.55 3.16 -12.44
N PRO A 171 16.81 3.89 -13.54
CA PRO A 171 15.87 3.93 -14.64
C PRO A 171 15.71 2.53 -15.23
N VAL A 172 14.46 2.09 -15.39
CA VAL A 172 14.15 0.97 -16.27
C VAL A 172 14.60 1.40 -17.66
N ARG A 173 15.71 0.82 -18.14
CA ARG A 173 16.17 1.03 -19.51
C ARG A 173 15.15 0.36 -20.43
N ASN A 174 14.15 1.13 -20.87
CA ASN A 174 13.29 0.75 -21.98
C ASN A 174 14.19 0.67 -23.22
N ARG A 175 14.75 -0.50 -23.48
CA ARG A 175 15.65 -0.71 -24.61
C ARG A 175 14.80 -1.02 -25.83
N GLU A 176 14.12 0.02 -26.29
CA GLU A 176 13.38 0.04 -27.55
C GLU A 176 14.27 -0.52 -28.66
N ALA A 177 13.70 -1.40 -29.48
CA ALA A 177 14.44 -2.02 -30.55
C ALA A 177 14.70 -0.98 -31.65
N PRO A 178 15.97 -0.76 -32.08
CA PRO A 178 16.20 -0.01 -33.30
C PRO A 178 15.56 -0.78 -34.46
N ALA A 179 14.73 -0.09 -35.24
CA ALA A 179 14.08 -0.68 -36.41
C ALA A 179 15.14 -1.05 -37.45
N ALA A 180 15.41 -2.35 -37.61
CA ALA A 180 16.28 -2.85 -38.65
C ALA A 180 15.54 -2.82 -39.99
N ALA A 181 15.78 -1.78 -40.79
CA ALA A 181 15.29 -1.71 -42.16
C ALA A 181 15.85 -2.88 -42.99
N GLN A 182 14.99 -3.49 -43.80
CA GLN A 182 15.38 -4.48 -44.81
C GLN A 182 15.77 -3.74 -46.09
N PRO A 183 16.95 -3.98 -46.67
CA PRO A 183 17.15 -3.82 -48.11
C PRO A 183 16.61 -5.08 -48.82
N LEU A 184 15.79 -4.90 -49.85
CA LEU A 184 15.53 -5.94 -50.84
C LEU A 184 16.63 -5.88 -51.91
N ALA A 185 17.40 -6.96 -52.04
CA ALA A 185 18.11 -7.42 -53.26
C ALA A 185 18.78 -8.76 -52.97
#